data_AF-A0A0Q7VH85-F1
#
_entry.id   AF-A0A0Q7VH85-F1
#
_cell.length_a   1.000
_cell.length_b   1.000
_cell.length_c   1.000
_cell.angle_alpha   90.00
_cell.angle_beta   90.00
_cell.angle_gamma   90.00
#
_symmetry.space_group_name_H-M   'P 1'
#
loop_
_entity.id
_entity.type
_entity.pdbx_description
1 polymer ?
#
loop_
_entity_poly.entity_id
_entity_poly.type
_entity_poly.pdbx_seq_one_letter_code
_entity_poly.pdbx_strand_id
1 'polypeptide(L)'
;MQLDLSMQKQPCTIIAFPAEKRRGHAYRVAHQLSKSRTNKEADWVLTRALVSYHDRLSAAGIPASEAGRLMGVFRRLIFNECLALGSRWSPDLDDDFIPTNGGSCA
;
A
#
# COMPACT_ATOMS: atom_id res chain seq x y z
N MET A 1 -27.82 -25.39 -30.35
CA MET A 1 -27.89 -24.62 -29.09
C MET A 1 -26.49 -24.14 -28.79
N GLN A 2 -26.28 -22.83 -28.87
CA GLN A 2 -24.97 -22.19 -28.75
C GLN A 2 -24.70 -21.97 -27.26
N LEU A 3 -23.84 -22.81 -26.68
CA LEU A 3 -23.44 -22.70 -25.28
C LEU A 3 -22.46 -21.53 -25.18
N ASP A 4 -23.00 -20.39 -24.72
CA ASP A 4 -22.24 -19.20 -24.35
C ASP A 4 -21.37 -19.56 -23.15
N LEU A 5 -20.11 -19.88 -23.42
CA LEU A 5 -19.08 -20.15 -22.41
C LEU A 5 -18.81 -18.85 -21.66
N SER A 6 -19.63 -18.62 -20.63
CA SER A 6 -19.45 -17.62 -19.59
C SER A 6 -17.96 -17.44 -19.32
N MET A 7 -17.43 -16.24 -19.59
CA MET A 7 -16.05 -15.85 -19.35
C MET A 7 -15.67 -16.26 -17.92
N GLN A 8 -15.00 -17.41 -17.79
CA GLN A 8 -14.44 -17.86 -16.53
C GLN A 8 -13.35 -16.86 -16.17
N LYS A 9 -13.71 -15.90 -15.32
CA LYS A 9 -12.81 -14.92 -14.74
C LYS A 9 -11.67 -15.71 -14.12
N GLN A 10 -10.47 -15.60 -14.70
CA GLN A 10 -9.31 -16.37 -14.25
C GLN A 10 -9.18 -16.23 -12.73
N PRO A 11 -9.04 -17.34 -11.98
CA PRO A 11 -8.86 -17.26 -10.54
C PRO A 11 -7.65 -16.37 -10.28
N CYS A 12 -7.82 -15.29 -9.52
CA CYS A 12 -6.73 -14.41 -9.11
C CYS A 12 -5.68 -15.25 -8.36
N THR A 13 -4.62 -15.67 -9.05
CA THR A 13 -3.55 -16.54 -8.52
C THR A 13 -2.79 -15.86 -7.39
N ILE A 14 -2.89 -14.53 -7.30
CA ILE A 14 -2.31 -13.74 -6.23
C ILE A 14 -3.43 -13.42 -5.25
N ILE A 15 -3.45 -14.13 -4.13
CA ILE A 15 -4.21 -13.72 -2.94
C ILE A 15 -3.65 -12.34 -2.58
N ALA A 16 -4.37 -11.28 -2.94
CA ALA A 16 -4.03 -9.93 -2.57
C ALA A 16 -4.17 -9.83 -1.05
N PHE A 17 -3.10 -10.18 -0.33
CA PHE A 17 -3.07 -10.03 1.11
C PHE A 17 -3.46 -8.57 1.42
N PRO A 18 -4.52 -8.36 2.22
CA PRO A 18 -5.07 -7.03 2.45
C PRO A 18 -3.97 -6.12 2.96
N ALA A 19 -3.98 -4.85 2.52
CA ALA A 19 -2.95 -3.86 2.84
C ALA A 19 -2.65 -3.83 4.36
N GLU A 20 -3.69 -3.97 5.17
CA GLU A 20 -3.67 -4.06 6.64
C GLU A 20 -2.74 -5.15 7.20
N LYS A 21 -2.58 -6.28 6.49
CA LYS A 21 -1.69 -7.38 6.89
C LYS A 21 -0.26 -7.21 6.36
N ARG A 22 0.04 -6.14 5.61
CA ARG A 22 1.39 -5.83 5.09
C ARG A 22 2.23 -4.96 6.02
N ARG A 23 1.92 -4.96 7.31
CA ARG A 23 2.67 -4.23 8.34
C ARG A 23 4.18 -4.50 8.30
N GLY A 24 4.60 -5.76 8.10
CA GLY A 24 6.02 -6.10 7.97
C GLY A 24 6.72 -5.55 6.71
N HIS A 25 5.96 -5.24 5.65
CA HIS A 25 6.50 -4.54 4.48
C HIS A 25 6.59 -3.04 4.76
N ALA A 26 5.56 -2.45 5.36
CA ALA A 26 5.56 -1.06 5.79
C ALA A 26 6.70 -0.76 6.77
N TYR A 27 6.91 -1.63 7.77
CA TYR A 27 8.03 -1.55 8.72
C TYR A 27 9.38 -1.57 8.01
N ARG A 28 9.57 -2.46 7.03
CA ARG A 28 10.83 -2.53 6.27
C ARG A 28 11.10 -1.23 5.51
N VAL A 29 10.08 -0.64 4.90
CA VAL A 29 10.19 0.64 4.21
C VAL A 29 10.48 1.76 5.21
N ALA A 30 9.74 1.82 6.31
CA ALA A 30 9.96 2.81 7.38
C ALA A 30 11.37 2.74 7.98
N HIS A 31 11.91 1.52 8.17
CA HIS A 31 13.27 1.30 8.64
C HIS A 31 14.34 1.65 7.58
N GLN A 32 14.04 1.56 6.28
CA GLN A 32 14.92 2.09 5.24
C GLN A 32 14.89 3.61 5.22
N LEU A 33 13.69 4.19 5.32
CA LEU A 33 13.50 5.64 5.43
C LEU A 33 14.23 6.21 6.63
N SER A 34 14.18 5.56 7.79
CA SER A 34 14.88 6.03 9.01
C SER A 34 16.40 6.04 8.86
N LYS A 35 16.96 5.33 7.87
CA LYS A 35 18.39 5.28 7.57
C LYS A 35 18.81 6.21 6.44
N SER A 36 17.87 6.79 5.70
CA SER A 36 18.15 7.71 4.59
C SER A 36 18.85 8.96 5.09
N ARG A 37 19.93 9.36 4.41
CA ARG A 37 20.75 10.52 4.78
C ARG A 37 20.34 11.78 4.05
N THR A 38 19.67 11.64 2.91
CA THR A 38 19.23 12.75 2.05
C THR A 38 17.76 12.61 1.66
N ASN A 39 17.11 13.74 1.33
CA ASN A 39 15.73 13.73 0.82
C ASN A 39 15.60 12.84 -0.42
N LYS A 40 16.57 12.93 -1.35
CA LYS A 40 16.57 12.13 -2.58
C LYS A 40 16.57 10.63 -2.30
N GLU A 41 17.32 10.18 -1.30
CA GLU A 41 17.31 8.77 -0.90
C GLU A 41 15.98 8.36 -0.28
N ALA A 42 15.41 9.20 0.59
CA ALA A 42 14.10 8.95 1.20
C ALA A 42 12.99 8.86 0.14
N ASP A 43 12.97 9.82 -0.80
CA ASP A 43 12.01 9.88 -1.90
C ASP A 43 12.14 8.65 -2.81
N TRP A 44 13.37 8.24 -3.12
CA TRP A 44 13.60 7.05 -3.93
C TRP A 44 13.12 5.77 -3.23
N VAL A 45 13.39 5.61 -1.93
CA VAL A 45 12.91 4.47 -1.13
C VAL A 45 11.39 4.42 -1.14
N LEU A 46 10.74 5.56 -0.86
CA LEU A 46 9.28 5.66 -0.83
C LEU A 46 8.67 5.36 -2.20
N THR A 47 9.17 6.02 -3.24
CA THR A 47 8.69 5.84 -4.62
C THR A 47 8.81 4.39 -5.06
N ARG A 48 9.97 3.76 -4.82
CA ARG A 48 10.21 2.36 -5.19
C ARG A 48 9.28 1.41 -4.46
N ALA A 49 9.01 1.65 -3.18
CA ALA A 49 8.09 0.84 -2.40
C ALA A 49 6.65 0.95 -2.91
N LEU A 50 6.21 2.17 -3.25
CA LEU A 50 4.89 2.45 -3.80
C LEU A 50 4.70 1.83 -5.19
N VAL A 51 5.65 2.01 -6.11
CA VAL A 51 5.61 1.38 -7.45
C VAL A 51 5.58 -0.14 -7.33
N SER A 52 6.47 -0.74 -6.53
CA SER A 52 6.48 -2.19 -6.34
C SER A 52 5.17 -2.70 -5.73
N TYR A 53 4.52 -1.93 -4.86
CA TYR A 53 3.23 -2.30 -4.30
C TYR A 53 2.11 -2.21 -5.35
N HIS A 54 2.07 -1.14 -6.13
CA HIS A 54 1.14 -0.94 -7.24
C HIS A 54 1.25 -2.05 -8.29
N ASP A 55 2.47 -2.45 -8.68
CA ASP A 55 2.70 -3.52 -9.64
C ASP A 55 2.14 -4.87 -9.14
N ARG A 56 2.24 -5.14 -7.84
CA ARG A 56 1.65 -6.34 -7.23
C ARG A 56 0.13 -6.29 -7.22
N LEU A 57 -0.48 -5.11 -7.04
CA LEU A 57 -1.94 -4.94 -7.10
C LEU A 57 -2.43 -5.14 -8.53
N SER A 58 -1.72 -4.56 -9.50
CA SER A 58 -1.98 -4.71 -10.93
C SER A 58 -1.85 -6.17 -11.37
N ALA A 59 -0.76 -6.86 -10.97
CA ALA A 59 -0.55 -8.28 -11.26
C ALA A 59 -1.61 -9.19 -10.62
N ALA A 60 -2.21 -8.77 -9.50
CA ALA A 60 -3.31 -9.48 -8.86
C ALA A 60 -4.68 -9.23 -9.55
N GLY A 61 -4.73 -8.37 -10.57
CA GLY A 61 -5.95 -8.00 -11.28
C GLY A 61 -6.86 -7.07 -10.48
N ILE A 62 -6.31 -6.33 -9.51
CA ILE A 62 -7.11 -5.37 -8.72
C ILE A 62 -7.45 -4.15 -9.60
N PRO A 63 -8.72 -3.72 -9.64
CA PRO A 63 -9.13 -2.51 -10.36
C PRO A 63 -8.37 -1.27 -9.90
N ALA A 64 -8.07 -0.34 -10.80
CA ALA A 64 -7.29 0.86 -10.50
C ALA A 64 -7.88 1.70 -9.34
N SER A 65 -9.21 1.78 -9.23
CA SER A 65 -9.90 2.48 -8.13
C SER A 65 -9.59 1.85 -6.77
N GLU A 66 -9.64 0.52 -6.68
CA GLU A 66 -9.33 -0.22 -5.46
C GLU A 66 -7.83 -0.26 -5.19
N ALA A 67 -7.00 -0.28 -6.23
CA ALA A 67 -5.56 -0.16 -6.09
C ALA A 67 -5.16 1.20 -5.48
N GLY A 68 -5.79 2.29 -5.92
CA GLY A 68 -5.60 3.63 -5.33
C GLY A 68 -5.94 3.67 -3.83
N ARG A 69 -7.07 3.06 -3.44
CA ARG A 69 -7.46 2.93 -2.03
C ARG A 69 -6.41 2.16 -1.22
N LEU A 70 -5.98 0.99 -1.71
CA LEU A 70 -5.00 0.15 -1.02
C LEU A 70 -3.62 0.82 -0.93
N MET A 71 -3.23 1.57 -1.95
CA MET A 71 -2.03 2.40 -1.96
C MET A 71 -2.07 3.48 -0.86
N GLY A 72 -3.21 4.15 -0.68
CA GLY A 72 -3.42 5.10 0.43
C GLY A 72 -3.28 4.44 1.80
N VAL A 73 -3.87 3.26 1.99
CA VAL A 73 -3.72 2.48 3.24
C VAL A 73 -2.26 2.10 3.47
N PHE A 74 -1.53 1.67 2.44
CA PHE A 74 -0.12 1.31 2.57
C PHE A 74 0.77 2.51 2.91
N ARG A 75 0.52 3.69 2.31
CA ARG A 75 1.22 4.94 2.66
C ARG A 75 1.00 5.31 4.13
N ARG A 76 -0.23 5.18 4.63
CA ARG A 76 -0.56 5.41 6.05
C ARG A 76 0.11 4.41 6.98
N LEU A 77 0.20 3.14 6.58
CA LEU A 77 0.96 2.14 7.35
C LEU A 77 2.45 2.49 7.43
N ILE A 78 3.06 2.93 6.32
CA ILE A 78 4.46 3.38 6.34
C ILE A 78 4.61 4.58 7.27
N PHE A 79 3.69 5.55 7.20
CA PHE A 79 3.69 6.70 8.10
C PHE A 79 3.65 6.30 9.58
N ASN A 80 2.71 5.42 9.96
CA ASN A 80 2.57 4.94 11.33
C ASN A 80 3.83 4.22 11.83
N GLU A 81 4.46 3.41 10.96
CA GLU A 81 5.72 2.73 11.30
C GLU A 81 6.90 3.71 11.37
N CYS A 82 6.94 4.76 10.53
CA CYS A 82 7.93 5.83 10.63
C CYS A 82 7.82 6.57 11.97
N LEU A 83 6.58 6.88 12.40
CA LEU A 83 6.34 7.49 13.71
C LEU A 83 6.79 6.57 14.86
N ALA A 84 6.44 5.28 14.80
CA ALA A 84 6.84 4.31 15.81
C ALA A 84 8.37 4.15 15.92
N LEU A 85 9.08 4.25 14.80
CA LEU A 85 10.54 4.19 14.74
C LEU A 85 11.25 5.51 15.10
N GLY A 86 10.51 6.60 15.28
CA GLY A 86 11.10 7.94 15.43
C GLY A 86 11.89 8.38 14.21
N SER A 87 11.49 7.92 13.02
CA SER A 87 12.16 8.27 11.76
C SER A 87 12.06 9.77 11.50
N ARG A 88 13.19 10.38 11.12
CA ARG A 88 13.21 11.78 10.64
C ARG A 88 12.46 11.97 9.32
N TRP A 89 12.28 10.88 8.57
CA TRP A 89 11.59 10.87 7.29
C TRP A 89 10.22 10.19 7.44
N SER A 90 9.18 10.89 7.02
CA SER A 90 7.81 10.40 6.95
C SER A 90 7.20 10.80 5.61
N PRO A 91 6.42 9.91 4.97
CA PRO A 91 5.63 10.32 3.81
C PRO A 91 4.57 11.35 4.25
N ASP A 92 4.38 12.38 3.46
CA ASP A 92 3.23 13.26 3.66
C ASP A 92 1.95 12.45 3.52
N LEU A 93 0.97 12.70 4.37
CA LEU A 93 -0.36 12.16 4.19
C LEU A 93 -1.16 13.27 3.49
N ASP A 94 -1.28 13.19 2.17
CA ASP A 94 -2.26 14.04 1.49
C ASP A 94 -3.64 13.70 2.06
N ASP A 95 -4.33 14.70 2.63
CA ASP A 95 -5.59 14.57 3.38
C ASP A 95 -6.78 14.02 2.57
N ASP A 96 -6.61 13.75 1.27
CA ASP A 96 -7.68 13.37 0.34
C ASP A 96 -8.18 11.92 0.48
N PHE A 97 -7.72 11.16 1.48
CA PHE A 97 -8.25 9.83 1.76
C PHE A 97 -8.45 9.59 3.25
N ILE A 98 -9.61 10.04 3.75
CA ILE A 98 -10.21 9.63 5.02
C ILE A 98 -10.96 8.31 4.75
N PRO A 99 -10.45 7.12 5.14
CA PRO A 99 -11.33 6.00 5.38
C PRO A 99 -12.06 6.32 6.68
N THR A 100 -13.31 6.78 6.61
CA THR A 100 -14.25 6.79 7.72
C THR A 100 -14.57 5.33 8.09
N ASN A 101 -13.60 4.65 8.70
CA ASN A 101 -13.88 3.47 9.50
C ASN A 101 -13.90 3.93 10.95
N GLY A 102 -15.11 4.28 11.38
CA GLY A 102 -15.44 4.53 12.77
C GLY A 102 -14.99 3.36 13.63
N GLY A 103 -14.15 3.68 14.61
CA GLY A 103 -13.73 2.80 15.69
C GLY A 103 -13.46 3.65 16.91
N SER A 104 -14.44 4.48 17.28
CA SER A 104 -14.51 5.02 18.63
C SER A 104 -14.81 3.84 19.56
N CYS A 105 -13.79 3.38 20.28
CA CYS A 105 -14.03 2.76 21.57
C CYS A 105 -14.35 3.91 22.54
N ALA A 106 -15.64 4.04 22.88
CA ALA A 106 -16.13 4.74 24.06
C ALA A 106 -17.27 3.91 24.63
#